data_AF-A0A351CGE7-F1
#
_entry.id   AF-A0A351CGE7-F1
#
_cell.length_a   1.000
_cell.length_b   1.000
_cell.length_c   1.000
_cell.angle_alpha   90.00
_cell.angle_beta   90.00
_cell.angle_gamma   90.00
#
_symmetry.space_group_name_H-M   'P 1'
#
loop_
_entity.id
_entity.type
_entity.pdbx_description
1 polymer ?
#
loop_
_entity_poly.entity_id
_entity_poly.type
_entity_poly.pdbx_seq_one_letter_code
_entity_poly.pdbx_strand_id
1 'polypeptide(L)' 'MTTKRDYYEVLGVDRNASESDLKACYRKLA' A
#
# COMPACT_ATOMS: atom_id res chain seq x y z
N MET A 1 -20.31 -8.38 1.61
CA MET A 1 -19.46 -7.68 0.62
C MET A 1 -18.17 -7.30 1.33
N THR A 2 -17.09 -8.00 1.02
CA THR A 2 -15.86 -8.07 1.81
C THR A 2 -15.24 -6.69 1.98
N THR A 3 -15.34 -6.12 3.18
CA THR A 3 -14.66 -4.90 3.58
C THR A 3 -13.16 -5.19 3.75
N LYS A 4 -12.48 -5.50 2.63
CA LYS A 4 -11.03 -5.39 2.56
C LYS A 4 -10.76 -3.90 2.74
N ARG A 5 -10.51 -3.49 3.98
CA ARG A 5 -9.92 -2.19 4.29
C ARG A 5 -8.85 -1.96 3.24
N ASP A 6 -8.95 -0.86 2.50
CA ASP A 6 -8.04 -0.55 1.40
C ASP A 6 -6.64 -0.33 1.99
N TYR A 7 -5.92 -1.43 2.23
CA TYR A 7 -4.54 -1.42 2.70
C TYR A 7 -3.66 -0.61 1.76
N TYR A 8 -4.02 -0.58 0.47
CA TYR A 8 -3.42 0.24 -0.56
C TYR A 8 -3.65 1.74 -0.32
N GLU A 9 -4.86 2.17 0.04
CA GLU A 9 -5.13 3.58 0.42
C GLU A 9 -4.39 3.96 1.72
N VAL A 10 -4.37 3.06 2.71
CA VAL A 10 -3.68 3.32 3.99
C VAL A 10 -2.18 3.50 3.79
N LEU A 11 -1.59 2.70 2.89
CA LEU A 11 -0.18 2.82 2.51
C LEU A 11 0.08 3.92 1.48
N GLY A 12 -0.96 4.57 0.95
CA GLY A 12 -0.85 5.59 -0.09
C GLY A 12 -0.27 5.05 -1.41
N VAL A 13 -0.42 3.76 -1.68
CA VAL A 13 0.10 3.08 -2.86
C VAL A 13 -1.04 2.62 -3.75
N ASP A 14 -0.82 2.66 -5.07
CA ASP A 14 -1.80 2.18 -6.03
C ASP A 14 -2.07 0.67 -5.82
N ARG A 15 -3.26 0.19 -6.18
CA ARG A 15 -3.57 -1.25 -6.11
C ARG A 15 -2.73 -2.07 -7.09
N ASN A 16 -2.16 -1.42 -8.11
CA ASN A 16 -1.17 -1.98 -9.03
C ASN A 16 0.29 -1.75 -8.60
N ALA A 17 0.54 -1.19 -7.42
CA ALA A 17 1.90 -0.94 -6.95
C ALA A 17 2.69 -2.26 -6.84
N SER A 18 3.93 -2.22 -7.33
CA SER A 18 4.85 -3.35 -7.22
C SER A 18 5.26 -3.54 -5.75
N GLU A 19 5.65 -4.77 -5.37
CA GLU A 19 6.27 -5.02 -4.06
C GLU A 19 7.46 -4.08 -3.77
N SER A 20 8.16 -3.65 -4.83
CA SER A 20 9.23 -2.66 -4.80
C SER A 20 8.77 -1.32 -4.23
N ASP A 21 7.61 -0.85 -4.69
CA ASP A 21 7.01 0.44 -4.34
C ASP A 21 6.43 0.38 -2.92
N LEU A 22 5.79 -0.73 -2.57
CA LEU A 22 5.33 -1.02 -1.21
C LEU A 22 6.48 -0.96 -0.19
N LYS A 23 7.62 -1.60 -0.50
CA LYS A 23 8.83 -1.56 0.35
C LYS A 23 9.42 -0.15 0.44
N ALA A 24 9.37 0.63 -0.63
CA ALA A 24 9.86 2.01 -0.63
C ALA A 24 8.98 2.92 0.23
N CYS A 25 7.65 2.84 0.10
CA CYS A 25 6.70 3.58 0.93
C CYS A 25 6.79 3.20 2.40
N TYR A 26 6.90 1.90 2.71
CA TYR A 26 7.05 1.43 4.09
C TYR A 26 8.31 2.00 4.77
N ARG A 27 9.45 2.04 4.05
CA ARG A 27 10.68 2.66 4.57
C ARG A 27 10.58 4.17 4.74
N LYS A 28 9.73 4.85 3.97
CA LYS A 28 9.52 6.31 4.03
C LYS A 28 8.58 6.73 5.16
N LEU A 29 7.70 5.82 5.59
CA LEU A 29 6.74 6.02 6.68
C LEU A 29 7.34 5.70 8.06
N ALA A 30 8.50 5.05 8.11
CA ALA A 30 9.25 4.73 9.33
C ALA A 30 10.15 5.89 9.78
#